data_AF-A0A1C6A478-F1
#
_entry.id   AF-A0A1C6A478-F1
#
_cell.length_a   1.000
_cell.length_b   1.000
_cell.length_c   1.000
_cell.angle_alpha   90.00
_cell.angle_beta   90.00
_cell.angle_gamma   90.00
#
_symmetry.space_group_name_H-M   'P 1'
#
loop_
_entity.id
_entity.type
_entity.pdbx_description
1 polymer ?
#
loop_
_entity_poly.entity_id
_entity_poly.type
_entity_poly.pdbx_seq_one_letter_code
_entity_poly.pdbx_strand_id
1 'polypeptide(L)'
;MAHDIIQIQDAGGNVFYPQTRAEAVARVDGQSVEQALSALEAPQRQMLPFTYQNGWQDYTEDNSLEIWKDPWGYVHLAGAITGGNDAGVLALPQGWRPRRTYAQMARNASNGAMTAYYYIGANGEMRLVDGALAGVYNISGYFYAG
;
A
#
# COMPACT_ATOMS: atom_id res chain seq x y z
N MET A 1 -35.95 -21.80 -21.25
CA MET A 1 -35.75 -20.40 -21.69
C MET A 1 -34.49 -20.38 -22.53
N ALA A 2 -34.62 -20.13 -23.83
CA ALA A 2 -33.47 -20.06 -24.73
C ALA A 2 -32.82 -18.68 -24.56
N HIS A 3 -31.50 -18.63 -24.41
CA HIS A 3 -30.76 -17.36 -24.44
C HIS A 3 -30.55 -16.99 -25.91
N ASP A 4 -31.06 -15.84 -26.33
CA ASP A 4 -30.81 -15.30 -27.66
C ASP A 4 -29.33 -14.92 -27.78
N ILE A 5 -28.57 -15.68 -28.57
CA ILE A 5 -27.20 -15.32 -28.94
C ILE A 5 -27.30 -14.37 -30.12
N ILE A 6 -26.93 -13.10 -29.93
CA ILE A 6 -26.86 -12.13 -31.01
C ILE A 6 -25.67 -12.51 -31.92
N GLN A 7 -25.97 -13.03 -33.10
CA GLN A 7 -24.98 -13.35 -34.14
C GLN A 7 -24.91 -12.18 -35.13
N ILE A 8 -23.70 -11.72 -35.44
CA ILE A 8 -23.46 -10.73 -36.49
C ILE A 8 -22.94 -11.47 -37.72
N GLN A 9 -23.65 -11.35 -38.85
CA GLN A 9 -23.27 -11.92 -40.14
C GLN A 9 -22.96 -10.81 -41.15
N ASP A 10 -21.97 -11.02 -42.02
CA ASP A 10 -21.77 -10.18 -43.20
C ASP A 10 -22.72 -10.57 -44.35
N ALA A 11 -22.71 -9.78 -45.42
CA ALA A 11 -23.52 -10.04 -46.62
C ALA A 11 -23.12 -11.32 -47.39
N GLY A 12 -22.01 -11.96 -47.02
CA GLY A 12 -21.55 -13.25 -47.55
C GLY A 12 -21.93 -14.45 -46.69
N GLY A 13 -22.61 -14.24 -45.54
CA GLY A 13 -23.07 -15.30 -44.64
C GLY A 13 -22.02 -15.78 -43.64
N ASN A 14 -20.88 -15.10 -43.49
CA ASN A 14 -19.88 -15.46 -42.49
C ASN A 14 -20.33 -15.02 -41.09
N VAL A 15 -20.36 -15.95 -40.14
CA VAL A 15 -20.76 -15.69 -38.75
C VAL A 15 -19.57 -15.23 -37.94
N PHE A 16 -19.60 -13.98 -37.48
CA PHE A 16 -18.58 -13.45 -36.58
C PHE A 16 -18.99 -13.73 -35.13
N TYR A 17 -18.27 -14.66 -34.50
CA TYR A 17 -18.26 -14.73 -33.04
C TYR A 17 -17.38 -13.59 -32.54
N PRO A 18 -17.89 -12.65 -31.72
CA PRO A 18 -17.09 -11.55 -31.25
C PRO A 18 -16.11 -12.10 -30.20
N GLN A 19 -14.96 -12.59 -30.68
CA GLN A 19 -13.69 -12.51 -29.98
C GLN A 19 -13.37 -11.01 -29.95
N THR A 20 -14.13 -10.29 -29.13
CA THR A 20 -14.34 -8.85 -29.19
C THR A 20 -13.03 -8.12 -29.36
N ARG A 21 -12.88 -7.36 -30.47
CA ARG A 21 -11.89 -6.30 -30.52
C ARG A 21 -12.14 -5.43 -29.29
N ALA A 22 -11.15 -5.30 -28.42
CA ALA A 22 -11.25 -4.54 -27.19
C ALA A 22 -11.72 -3.09 -27.43
N GLU A 23 -11.38 -2.54 -28.60
CA GLU A 23 -11.86 -1.27 -29.15
C GLU A 23 -13.40 -1.18 -29.33
N ALA A 24 -14.07 -2.31 -29.60
CA ALA A 24 -15.50 -2.40 -29.89
C ALA A 24 -16.36 -2.66 -28.64
N VAL A 25 -15.72 -2.94 -27.50
CA VAL A 25 -16.39 -3.10 -26.20
C VAL A 25 -16.13 -1.84 -25.39
N ALA A 26 -16.70 -0.73 -25.83
CA ALA A 26 -16.85 0.42 -24.95
C ALA A 26 -17.80 -0.01 -23.82
N ARG A 27 -17.34 0.10 -22.57
CA ARG A 27 -18.26 0.06 -21.43
C ARG A 27 -19.27 1.21 -21.59
N VAL A 28 -20.42 1.11 -20.92
CA VAL A 28 -21.50 2.13 -20.97
C VAL A 28 -21.00 3.55 -20.61
N ASP A 29 -19.84 3.65 -19.97
CA ASP A 29 -19.13 4.87 -19.58
C ASP A 29 -18.13 5.42 -20.63
N GLY A 30 -17.96 4.75 -21.78
CA GLY A 30 -17.08 5.18 -22.87
C GLY A 30 -15.59 4.81 -22.71
N GLN A 31 -15.21 4.01 -21.71
CA GLN A 31 -13.82 3.54 -21.56
C GLN A 31 -13.54 2.34 -22.48
N SER A 32 -12.34 2.30 -23.09
CA SER A 32 -11.87 1.11 -23.82
C SER A 32 -11.51 -0.02 -22.85
N VAL A 33 -11.52 -1.27 -23.32
CA VAL A 33 -11.11 -2.41 -22.49
C VAL A 33 -9.66 -2.29 -22.03
N GLU A 34 -8.76 -1.73 -22.84
CA GLU A 34 -7.37 -1.45 -22.43
C GLU A 34 -7.27 -0.39 -21.33
N GLN A 35 -8.11 0.65 -21.37
CA GLN A 35 -8.15 1.67 -20.32
C GLN A 35 -8.71 1.07 -19.02
N ALA A 36 -9.75 0.23 -19.13
CA ALA A 36 -10.29 -0.49 -17.99
C ALA A 36 -9.30 -1.52 -17.44
N LEU A 37 -8.58 -2.26 -18.28
CA LEU A 37 -7.51 -3.17 -17.86
C LEU A 37 -6.37 -2.40 -17.19
N SER A 38 -5.89 -1.32 -17.79
CA SER A 38 -4.79 -0.50 -17.23
C SER A 38 -5.17 0.10 -15.86
N ALA A 39 -6.44 0.45 -15.66
CA ALA A 39 -6.97 0.89 -14.37
C ALA A 39 -7.14 -0.26 -13.35
N LEU A 40 -7.32 -1.50 -13.82
CA LEU A 40 -7.40 -2.70 -12.99
C LEU A 40 -6.02 -3.33 -12.69
N GLU A 41 -5.04 -3.16 -13.58
CA GLU A 41 -3.70 -3.78 -13.49
C GLU A 41 -2.83 -3.15 -12.41
N ALA A 42 -3.17 -1.96 -11.91
CA ALA A 42 -2.53 -1.42 -10.72
C ALA A 42 -3.55 -0.75 -9.81
N PRO A 43 -3.92 -1.37 -8.69
CA PRO A 43 -4.06 -0.61 -7.47
C PRO A 43 -2.74 0.13 -7.21
N GLN A 44 -2.53 1.29 -7.84
CA GLN A 44 -1.30 2.06 -7.69
C GLN A 44 -1.19 2.47 -6.23
N ARG A 45 -0.34 1.73 -5.51
CA ARG A 45 -0.02 2.02 -4.11
C ARG A 45 0.42 3.47 -4.04
N GLN A 46 -0.33 4.29 -3.32
CA GLN A 46 0.04 5.68 -3.12
C GLN A 46 1.23 5.68 -2.16
N MET A 47 2.40 6.13 -2.59
CA MET A 47 3.56 6.30 -1.71
C MET A 47 3.40 7.56 -0.87
N LEU A 48 3.83 7.51 0.39
CA LEU A 48 3.90 8.67 1.27
C LEU A 48 5.36 9.09 1.43
N PRO A 49 5.75 10.26 0.88
CA PRO A 49 6.98 10.92 1.29
C PRO A 49 6.88 11.33 2.76
N PHE A 50 7.90 11.04 3.55
CA PHE A 50 7.99 11.43 4.96
C PHE A 50 9.43 11.83 5.31
N THR A 51 9.61 12.30 6.54
CA THR A 51 10.93 12.60 7.09
C THR A 51 11.02 12.01 8.48
N TYR A 52 12.16 11.40 8.78
CA TYR A 52 12.46 10.92 10.12
C TYR A 52 12.60 12.08 11.11
N GLN A 53 12.30 11.79 12.36
CA GLN A 53 12.47 12.68 13.50
C GLN A 53 13.53 12.12 14.44
N ASN A 54 14.00 12.96 15.37
CA ASN A 54 14.80 12.54 16.51
C ASN A 54 16.02 11.66 16.18
N GLY A 55 16.70 11.92 15.05
CA GLY A 55 17.92 11.19 14.66
C GLY A 55 17.69 9.75 14.18
N TRP A 56 16.45 9.37 13.88
CA TRP A 56 16.16 8.15 13.14
C TRP A 56 16.51 8.31 11.66
N GLN A 57 16.84 7.21 11.01
CA GLN A 57 17.15 7.13 9.58
C GLN A 57 16.97 5.70 9.07
N ASP A 58 17.07 5.50 7.75
CA ASP A 58 17.11 4.18 7.13
C ASP A 58 18.31 3.38 7.64
N TYR A 59 18.10 2.07 7.89
CA TYR A 59 19.19 1.19 8.30
C TYR A 59 20.19 0.93 7.18
N THR A 60 19.68 0.68 5.97
CA THR A 60 20.43 0.47 4.74
C THR A 60 19.61 0.99 3.56
N GLU A 61 20.25 1.47 2.49
CA GLU A 61 19.55 1.96 1.30
C GLU A 61 18.60 0.91 0.70
N ASP A 62 19.04 -0.35 0.62
CA ASP A 62 18.27 -1.48 0.08
C ASP A 62 17.09 -1.94 0.96
N ASN A 63 16.95 -1.38 2.17
CA ASN A 63 15.89 -1.74 3.11
C ASN A 63 15.35 -0.49 3.82
N SER A 64 15.22 0.59 3.06
CA SER A 64 14.67 1.86 3.51
C SER A 64 13.21 1.70 3.95
N LEU A 65 12.76 2.49 4.91
CA LEU A 65 11.37 2.46 5.33
C LEU A 65 10.48 3.06 4.24
N GLU A 66 9.55 2.26 3.76
CA GLU A 66 8.50 2.67 2.84
C GLU A 66 7.16 2.70 3.55
N ILE A 67 6.36 3.72 3.20
CA ILE A 67 4.99 3.85 3.66
C ILE A 67 4.11 4.06 2.45
N TRP A 68 3.11 3.20 2.27
CA TRP A 68 2.19 3.31 1.14
C TRP A 68 0.76 2.97 1.53
N LYS A 69 -0.19 3.48 0.76
CA LYS A 69 -1.61 3.18 0.92
C LYS A 69 -2.10 2.36 -0.26
N ASP A 70 -2.81 1.28 0.02
CA ASP A 70 -3.51 0.52 -1.01
C ASP A 70 -4.88 1.14 -1.33
N PRO A 71 -5.53 0.75 -2.44
CA PRO A 71 -6.84 1.30 -2.79
C PRO A 71 -7.99 0.92 -1.87
N TRP A 72 -7.79 -0.05 -0.99
CA TRP A 72 -8.78 -0.37 0.04
C TRP A 72 -8.63 0.53 1.27
N GLY A 73 -7.63 1.42 1.29
CA GLY A 73 -7.41 2.41 2.35
C GLY A 73 -6.53 1.90 3.49
N TYR A 74 -5.86 0.76 3.34
CA TYR A 74 -4.86 0.33 4.31
C TYR A 74 -3.53 1.01 4.03
N VAL A 75 -2.92 1.52 5.08
CA VAL A 75 -1.54 2.02 5.09
C VAL A 75 -0.65 0.87 5.53
N HIS A 76 0.39 0.63 4.75
CA HIS A 76 1.43 -0.36 4.96
C HIS A 76 2.73 0.35 5.29
N LEU A 77 3.52 -0.24 6.17
CA LEU A 77 4.87 0.18 6.52
C LEU A 77 5.78 -1.04 6.38
N ALA A 78 6.89 -0.90 5.65
CA ALA A 78 7.88 -1.95 5.51
C ALA A 78 9.28 -1.36 5.37
N GLY A 79 10.24 -1.90 6.11
CA GLY A 79 11.66 -1.55 5.98
C GLY A 79 12.40 -1.71 7.30
N ALA A 80 13.58 -1.11 7.39
CA ALA A 80 14.37 -1.10 8.61
C ALA A 80 14.93 0.30 8.91
N ILE A 81 14.92 0.64 10.20
CA ILE A 81 15.39 1.93 10.70
C ILE A 81 16.56 1.72 11.67
N THR A 82 17.39 2.75 11.80
CA THR A 82 18.49 2.80 12.76
C THR A 82 18.64 4.20 13.37
N GLY A 83 19.44 4.30 14.43
CA GLY A 83 19.74 5.56 15.11
C GLY A 83 18.79 5.81 16.28
N GLY A 84 18.28 7.03 16.36
CA GLY A 84 17.36 7.46 17.42
C GLY A 84 18.05 8.15 18.60
N ASN A 85 17.49 9.29 19.00
CA ASN A 85 17.80 10.01 20.24
C ASN A 85 16.56 10.13 21.16
N ASP A 86 15.38 9.77 20.64
CA ASP A 86 14.09 9.74 21.32
C ASP A 86 13.23 8.61 20.72
N ALA A 87 12.18 8.21 21.43
CA ALA A 87 11.21 7.22 21.01
C ALA A 87 10.46 7.61 19.72
N GLY A 88 10.21 8.89 19.45
CA GLY A 88 9.47 9.34 18.27
C GLY A 88 10.24 9.16 16.96
N VAL A 89 9.68 8.42 16.00
CA VAL A 89 10.33 8.08 14.72
C VAL A 89 9.91 9.00 13.60
N LEU A 90 8.60 9.19 13.42
CA LEU A 90 8.00 9.99 12.37
C LEU A 90 6.56 10.34 12.74
N ALA A 91 5.94 11.24 11.98
CA ALA A 91 4.53 11.58 12.13
C ALA A 91 3.79 11.44 10.79
N LEU A 92 2.68 10.71 10.80
CA LEU A 92 1.82 10.54 9.64
C LEU A 92 0.86 11.73 9.48
N PRO A 93 0.69 12.27 8.26
CA PRO A 93 -0.26 13.32 8.00
C PRO A 93 -1.71 12.81 8.10
N GLN A 94 -2.66 13.73 8.23
CA GLN A 94 -4.09 13.41 8.24
C GLN A 94 -4.48 12.58 7.00
N GLY A 95 -5.38 11.60 7.19
CA GLY A 95 -5.78 10.65 6.15
C GLY A 95 -4.81 9.48 5.96
N TRP A 96 -3.68 9.45 6.66
CA TRP A 96 -2.75 8.30 6.72
C TRP A 96 -2.62 7.72 8.12
N ARG A 97 -3.29 8.32 9.10
CA ARG A 97 -3.24 7.93 10.50
C ARG A 97 -4.15 6.73 10.72
N PRO A 98 -3.88 5.85 11.68
CA PRO A 98 -4.82 4.81 12.03
C PRO A 98 -6.02 5.40 12.77
N ARG A 99 -7.20 4.79 12.64
CA ARG A 99 -8.42 5.21 13.37
C ARG A 99 -8.31 5.08 14.90
N ARG A 100 -7.42 4.21 15.35
CA ARG A 100 -7.11 3.89 16.76
C ARG A 100 -5.63 3.61 16.85
N THR A 101 -5.05 3.72 18.03
CA THR A 101 -3.63 3.36 18.22
C THR A 101 -3.36 1.96 17.70
N TYR A 102 -2.43 1.85 16.76
CA TYR A 102 -1.93 0.61 16.20
C TYR A 102 -0.67 0.21 16.94
N ALA A 103 -0.52 -1.07 17.25
CA ALA A 103 0.61 -1.61 17.98
C ALA A 103 1.17 -2.84 17.28
N GLN A 104 2.49 -2.90 17.14
CA GLN A 104 3.16 -4.00 16.48
C GLN A 104 4.56 -4.22 17.06
N MET A 105 5.07 -5.45 16.94
CA MET A 105 6.42 -5.80 17.36
C MET A 105 7.47 -5.21 16.42
N ALA A 106 8.54 -4.67 17.01
CA ALA A 106 9.77 -4.31 16.33
C ALA A 106 10.86 -5.35 16.65
N ARG A 107 11.39 -5.99 15.62
CA ARG A 107 12.52 -6.94 15.74
C ARG A 107 13.82 -6.23 15.47
N ASN A 108 14.92 -6.67 16.07
CA ASN A 108 16.24 -6.17 15.71
C ASN A 108 16.51 -6.48 14.23
N ALA A 109 16.81 -5.47 13.41
CA ALA A 109 16.95 -5.70 11.96
C ALA A 109 18.21 -6.50 11.60
N SER A 110 19.23 -6.53 12.47
CA SER A 110 20.50 -7.24 12.22
C SER A 110 20.44 -8.73 12.58
N ASN A 111 19.57 -9.13 13.52
CA ASN A 111 19.55 -10.52 14.00
C ASN A 111 18.14 -11.13 14.19
N GLY A 112 17.07 -10.37 13.96
CA GLY A 112 15.67 -10.86 14.01
C GLY A 112 15.10 -11.12 15.41
N ALA A 113 15.87 -10.88 16.47
CA ALA A 113 15.39 -11.01 17.85
C ALA A 113 14.24 -10.04 18.11
N MET A 114 13.27 -10.44 18.95
CA MET A 114 12.24 -9.50 19.41
C MET A 114 12.88 -8.48 20.35
N THR A 115 12.73 -7.19 20.06
CA THR A 115 13.47 -6.14 20.78
C THR A 115 12.56 -5.13 21.44
N ALA A 116 11.48 -4.71 20.76
CA ALA A 116 10.59 -3.66 21.25
C ALA A 116 9.19 -3.82 20.63
N TYR A 117 8.26 -2.95 21.05
CA TYR A 117 7.08 -2.63 20.26
C TYR A 117 7.24 -1.24 19.63
N TYR A 118 6.51 -1.00 18.55
CA TYR A 118 6.24 0.33 18.06
C TYR A 118 4.74 0.58 18.04
N TYR A 119 4.36 1.82 18.37
CA TYR A 119 3.00 2.30 18.30
C TYR A 119 2.88 3.35 17.22
N ILE A 120 1.74 3.37 16.55
CA ILE A 120 1.31 4.48 15.71
C ILE A 120 0.01 4.98 16.33
N GLY A 121 0.08 6.13 16.99
CA GLY A 121 -1.08 6.73 17.64
C GLY A 121 -2.13 7.17 16.63
N ALA A 122 -3.38 7.35 17.07
CA ALA A 122 -4.43 7.95 16.24
C ALA A 122 -4.09 9.42 15.85
N ASN A 123 -3.17 10.05 16.57
CA ASN A 123 -2.57 11.35 16.21
C ASN A 123 -1.55 11.26 15.05
N GLY A 124 -1.21 10.05 14.60
CA GLY A 124 -0.24 9.77 13.54
C GLY A 124 1.21 9.64 14.01
N GLU A 125 1.50 9.86 15.29
CA GLU A 125 2.86 9.76 15.81
C GLU A 125 3.27 8.29 15.90
N MET A 126 4.36 7.94 15.21
CA MET A 126 5.01 6.64 15.32
C MET A 126 6.11 6.72 16.37
N ARG A 127 6.08 5.81 17.35
CA ARG A 127 7.05 5.76 18.44
C ARG A 127 7.48 4.34 18.75
N LEU A 128 8.74 4.16 19.10
CA LEU A 128 9.24 2.95 19.77
C LEU A 128 8.87 3.01 21.26
N VAL A 129 8.52 1.89 21.86
CA VAL A 129 8.19 1.80 23.29
C VAL A 129 9.04 0.75 24.01
N ASP A 130 8.86 0.63 25.32
CA ASP A 130 9.65 -0.22 26.23
C ASP A 130 11.13 0.19 26.37
N GLY A 131 11.40 1.50 26.37
CA GLY A 131 12.73 2.07 26.64
C GLY A 131 13.67 2.10 25.44
N ALA A 132 13.18 1.72 24.26
CA ALA A 132 13.89 1.85 22.99
C ALA A 132 13.99 3.33 22.57
N LEU A 133 15.09 3.99 22.97
CA LEU A 133 15.43 5.36 22.54
C LEU A 133 16.43 5.40 21.39
N ALA A 134 17.11 4.28 21.14
CA ALA A 134 18.04 4.11 20.04
C ALA A 134 18.17 2.61 19.68
N GLY A 135 18.52 2.30 18.43
CA GLY A 135 18.82 0.93 18.02
C GLY A 135 18.58 0.68 16.54
N VAL A 136 18.48 -0.59 16.16
CA VAL A 136 18.21 -1.03 14.79
C VAL A 136 16.96 -1.90 14.79
N TYR A 137 15.94 -1.51 14.03
CA TYR A 137 14.62 -2.13 14.09
C TYR A 137 14.04 -2.40 12.71
N ASN A 138 13.50 -3.60 12.52
CA ASN A 138 12.62 -3.90 11.40
C ASN A 138 11.21 -3.38 11.71
N ILE A 139 10.67 -2.63 10.77
CA ILE A 139 9.32 -2.07 10.81
C ILE A 139 8.50 -2.81 9.75
N SER A 140 7.44 -3.49 10.18
CA SER A 140 6.55 -4.21 9.28
C SER A 140 5.15 -4.27 9.86
N GLY A 141 4.19 -3.66 9.16
CA GLY A 141 2.80 -3.68 9.60
C GLY A 141 1.88 -2.98 8.63
N TYR A 142 0.58 -3.12 8.88
CA TYR A 142 -0.45 -2.42 8.14
C TYR A 142 -1.66 -2.13 9.03
N PHE A 143 -2.37 -1.06 8.71
CA PHE A 143 -3.58 -0.65 9.42
C PHE A 143 -4.52 0.11 8.49
N TYR A 144 -5.80 0.16 8.84
CA TYR A 144 -6.78 0.93 8.09
C TYR A 144 -6.69 2.43 8.44
N ALA A 145 -6.57 3.29 7.43
CA ALA A 145 -6.48 4.73 7.64
C ALA A 145 -7.81 5.34 8.13
N GLY A 146 -7.70 6.33 9.00
CA GLY A 146 -8.80 7.07 9.63
C GLY A 146 -8.90 8.50 9.17
#